data_AF-A0A496XXD8-F1
#
_entry.id   AF-A0A496XXD8-F1
#
_cell.length_a   1.000
_cell.length_b   1.000
_cell.length_c   1.000
_cell.angle_alpha   90.00
_cell.angle_beta   90.00
_cell.angle_gamma   90.00
#
_symmetry.space_group_name_H-M   'P 1'
#
loop_
_entity.id
_entity.type
_entity.pdbx_description
1 polymer ?
#
loop_
_entity_poly.entity_id
_entity_poly.type
_entity_poly.pdbx_seq_one_letter_code
_entity_poly.pdbx_strand_id
1 'polypeptide(L)'
;MKKIEKISNTVLSLFVLCSFLFLSGCSPKYDTENYNKPAVYWYNKILQDIATSKLDDADEKFISLRSEHSRSLYIEPAMILLIKIHTANNQYKMADYYADEYIKTYPLGDSIDYVNFLKLKASYNSLLYIYRQQAQLDDIVLSMQQYIKEQPNTTYRYLSNDMLTRLKFTKHQFNNEIVGLYGRIDKPKAKEFYNKKAKNSSKNTNYKKAKTPWYMMLFEEGSF
;
A
#
# COMPACT_ATOMS: atom_id res chain seq x y z
N MET A 1 -48.90 23.13 45.99
CA MET A 1 -48.64 21.72 45.62
C MET A 1 -48.90 21.40 44.14
N LYS A 2 -50.07 21.71 43.55
CA LYS A 2 -50.42 21.37 42.15
C LYS A 2 -49.42 21.83 41.04
N LYS A 3 -48.68 22.93 41.25
CA LYS A 3 -47.72 23.46 40.26
C LYS A 3 -46.41 22.67 40.19
N ILE A 4 -46.00 22.03 41.30
CA ILE A 4 -44.76 21.24 41.41
C ILE A 4 -44.97 19.86 40.75
N GLU A 5 -46.14 19.24 40.96
CA GLU A 5 -46.51 17.99 40.27
C GLU A 5 -46.61 18.16 38.74
N LYS A 6 -47.12 19.30 38.27
CA LYS A 6 -47.23 19.57 36.83
C LYS A 6 -45.86 19.73 36.16
N ILE A 7 -44.90 20.35 36.84
CA ILE A 7 -43.51 20.51 36.35
C ILE A 7 -42.78 19.16 36.34
N SER A 8 -42.97 18.35 37.38
CA SER A 8 -42.48 16.96 37.46
C SER A 8 -42.96 16.13 36.26
N ASN A 9 -44.26 16.18 35.94
CA ASN A 9 -44.82 15.40 34.84
C ASN A 9 -44.37 15.89 33.45
N THR A 10 -44.11 17.19 33.27
CA THR A 10 -43.56 17.72 32.01
C THR A 10 -42.08 17.38 31.82
N VAL A 11 -41.28 17.35 32.90
CA VAL A 11 -39.87 16.95 32.84
C VAL A 11 -39.75 15.44 32.62
N LEU A 12 -40.61 14.65 33.26
CA LEU A 12 -40.70 13.21 33.05
C LEU A 12 -41.13 12.87 31.61
N SER A 13 -42.11 13.60 31.06
CA SER A 13 -42.55 13.45 29.66
C SER A 13 -41.47 13.83 28.65
N LEU A 14 -40.63 14.84 28.95
CA LEU A 14 -39.53 15.25 28.09
C LEU A 14 -38.36 14.26 28.12
N PHE A 15 -38.10 13.65 29.28
CA PHE A 15 -37.09 12.62 29.44
C PHE A 15 -37.47 11.33 28.69
N VAL A 16 -38.74 10.91 28.78
CA VAL A 16 -39.27 9.75 28.03
C VAL A 16 -39.22 9.98 26.51
N LEU A 17 -39.49 11.20 26.04
CA LEU A 17 -39.41 11.54 24.61
C LEU A 17 -37.96 11.54 24.09
N CYS A 18 -37.00 12.04 24.87
CA CYS A 18 -35.57 11.98 24.52
C CYS A 18 -35.04 10.55 24.52
N SER A 19 -35.49 9.67 25.41
CA SER A 19 -35.08 8.26 25.42
C SER A 19 -35.52 7.50 24.16
N PHE A 20 -36.62 7.89 23.52
CA PHE A 20 -37.06 7.30 22.25
C PHE A 20 -36.19 7.70 21.05
N LEU A 21 -35.54 8.88 21.08
CA LEU A 21 -34.66 9.32 19.99
C LEU A 21 -33.35 8.52 19.97
N PHE A 22 -32.85 8.05 21.10
CA PHE A 22 -31.65 7.22 21.19
C PHE A 22 -31.87 5.75 20.76
N LEU A 23 -33.12 5.29 20.69
CA LEU A 23 -33.44 3.92 20.24
C LEU A 23 -33.57 3.78 18.72
N SER A 24 -33.46 4.88 17.96
CA SER A 24 -33.48 4.89 16.49
C SER A 24 -32.10 4.68 15.84
N GLY A 25 -31.05 4.50 16.65
CA GLY A 25 -29.66 4.48 16.21
C GLY A 25 -28.98 3.12 16.21
N CYS A 26 -29.61 2.07 15.66
CA CYS A 26 -28.89 0.93 15.06
C CYS A 26 -29.90 0.01 14.36
N SER A 27 -30.24 0.30 13.10
CA SER A 27 -30.74 -0.78 12.25
C SER A 27 -29.54 -1.66 11.92
N PRO A 28 -29.52 -2.95 12.28
CA PRO A 28 -28.62 -3.87 11.61
C PRO A 28 -28.99 -3.76 10.13
N LYS A 29 -28.01 -3.47 9.27
CA LYS A 29 -28.19 -3.82 7.86
C LYS A 29 -28.21 -5.34 7.86
N TYR A 30 -29.42 -5.91 7.91
CA TYR A 30 -29.61 -7.28 7.51
C TYR A 30 -29.40 -7.30 6.00
N ASP A 31 -28.14 -7.24 5.58
CA ASP A 31 -27.79 -7.91 4.35
C ASP A 31 -28.17 -9.36 4.64
N THR A 32 -29.24 -9.83 4.01
CA THR A 32 -29.41 -11.24 3.76
C THR A 32 -28.19 -11.64 2.95
N GLU A 33 -27.06 -11.89 3.62
CA GLU A 33 -25.86 -12.44 3.02
C GLU A 33 -26.31 -13.74 2.41
N ASN A 34 -26.42 -13.69 1.10
CA ASN A 34 -26.83 -14.80 0.31
C ASN A 34 -25.63 -15.74 0.25
N TYR A 35 -25.46 -16.55 1.30
CA TYR A 35 -24.53 -17.67 1.28
C TYR A 35 -24.91 -18.63 0.16
N ASN A 36 -23.95 -19.45 -0.27
CA ASN A 36 -24.15 -20.49 -1.29
C ASN A 36 -24.55 -19.90 -2.66
N LYS A 37 -23.86 -18.83 -3.07
CA LYS A 37 -24.00 -18.25 -4.41
C LYS A 37 -22.92 -18.84 -5.33
N PRO A 38 -23.14 -18.95 -6.65
CA PRO A 38 -22.13 -19.50 -7.55
C PRO A 38 -20.88 -18.60 -7.58
N ALA A 39 -19.70 -19.18 -7.83
CA ALA A 39 -18.44 -18.42 -7.87
C ALA A 39 -18.49 -17.17 -8.77
N VAL A 40 -19.17 -17.25 -9.93
CA VAL A 40 -19.36 -16.13 -10.86
C VAL A 40 -20.09 -14.95 -10.21
N TYR A 41 -21.06 -15.22 -9.33
CA TYR A 41 -21.80 -14.19 -8.63
C TYR A 41 -20.87 -13.37 -7.73
N TRP A 42 -20.04 -14.04 -6.92
CA TRP A 42 -19.07 -13.37 -6.05
C TRP A 42 -18.05 -12.58 -6.86
N TYR A 43 -17.53 -13.17 -7.95
CA TYR A 43 -16.60 -12.48 -8.84
C TYR A 43 -17.22 -11.20 -9.43
N ASN A 44 -18.46 -11.26 -9.92
CA ASN A 44 -19.16 -10.08 -10.44
C ASN A 44 -19.40 -9.02 -9.37
N LYS A 45 -19.62 -9.42 -8.12
CA LYS A 45 -19.74 -8.48 -6.99
C LYS A 45 -18.42 -7.78 -6.68
N ILE A 46 -17.31 -8.50 -6.65
CA ILE A 46 -15.96 -7.91 -6.54
C ILE A 46 -15.76 -6.85 -7.63
N LEU A 47 -16.13 -7.14 -8.89
CA LEU A 47 -16.03 -6.16 -9.99
C LEU A 47 -16.91 -4.93 -9.76
N GLN A 48 -18.14 -5.12 -9.29
CA GLN A 48 -19.07 -4.03 -8.99
C GLN A 48 -18.54 -3.12 -7.87
N ASP A 49 -18.00 -3.72 -6.82
CA ASP A 49 -17.50 -3.00 -5.65
C ASP A 49 -16.21 -2.24 -6.01
N ILE A 50 -15.31 -2.84 -6.79
CA ILE A 50 -14.15 -2.15 -7.39
C ILE A 50 -14.60 -0.96 -8.26
N ALA A 51 -15.57 -1.16 -9.15
CA ALA A 51 -16.07 -0.10 -10.04
C ALA A 51 -16.70 1.07 -9.28
N THR A 52 -17.22 0.82 -8.08
CA THR A 52 -17.80 1.82 -7.19
C THR A 52 -16.83 2.30 -6.10
N SER A 53 -15.54 1.96 -6.21
CA SER A 53 -14.46 2.32 -5.27
C SER A 53 -14.68 1.83 -3.83
N LYS A 54 -15.45 0.75 -3.65
CA LYS A 54 -15.70 0.08 -2.36
C LYS A 54 -14.76 -1.11 -2.20
N LEU A 55 -13.50 -0.83 -1.89
CA LEU A 55 -12.46 -1.86 -1.87
C LEU A 55 -12.59 -2.82 -0.70
N ASP A 56 -13.00 -2.33 0.47
CA ASP A 56 -13.23 -3.18 1.64
C ASP A 56 -14.36 -4.19 1.37
N ASP A 57 -15.47 -3.73 0.77
CA ASP A 57 -16.56 -4.61 0.34
C ASP A 57 -16.05 -5.65 -0.69
N ALA A 58 -15.21 -5.24 -1.65
CA ALA A 58 -14.63 -6.14 -2.64
C ALA A 58 -13.75 -7.23 -1.99
N ASP A 59 -12.96 -6.87 -0.96
CA ASP A 59 -12.15 -7.81 -0.17
C ASP A 59 -13.03 -8.82 0.58
N GLU A 60 -14.12 -8.36 1.20
CA GLU A 60 -15.09 -9.24 1.85
C GLU A 60 -15.71 -10.25 0.85
N LYS A 61 -16.12 -9.78 -0.33
CA LYS A 61 -16.66 -10.67 -1.38
C LYS A 61 -15.62 -11.64 -1.92
N PHE A 62 -14.34 -11.25 -1.95
CA PHE A 62 -13.26 -12.17 -2.27
C PHE A 62 -13.08 -13.27 -1.21
N ILE A 63 -13.20 -12.93 0.07
CA ILE A 63 -13.19 -13.91 1.16
C ILE A 63 -14.34 -14.91 0.98
N SER A 64 -15.56 -14.44 0.68
CA SER A 64 -16.71 -15.30 0.39
C SER A 64 -16.46 -16.22 -0.82
N LEU A 65 -15.88 -15.68 -1.90
CA LEU A 65 -15.51 -16.48 -3.08
C LEU A 65 -14.52 -17.59 -2.71
N ARG A 66 -13.48 -17.27 -1.93
CA ARG A 66 -12.43 -18.22 -1.55
C ARG A 66 -12.93 -19.29 -0.59
N SER A 67 -13.80 -18.93 0.36
CA SER A 67 -14.33 -19.85 1.36
C SER A 67 -15.36 -20.82 0.75
N GLU A 68 -16.26 -20.34 -0.11
CA GLU A 68 -17.29 -21.18 -0.74
C GLU A 68 -16.76 -21.96 -1.96
N HIS A 69 -15.81 -21.39 -2.70
CA HIS A 69 -15.37 -21.94 -3.99
C HIS A 69 -13.84 -22.00 -4.13
N SER A 70 -13.16 -22.60 -3.17
CA SER A 70 -11.68 -22.64 -3.08
C SER A 70 -10.91 -23.15 -4.32
N ARG A 71 -11.56 -23.87 -5.23
CA ARG A 71 -10.97 -24.36 -6.49
C ARG A 71 -11.46 -23.61 -7.73
N SER A 72 -12.09 -22.46 -7.54
CA SER A 72 -12.66 -21.69 -8.64
C SER A 72 -11.59 -21.07 -9.52
N LEU A 73 -11.83 -21.10 -10.83
CA LEU A 73 -11.03 -20.37 -11.82
C LEU A 73 -11.11 -18.84 -11.65
N TYR A 74 -12.07 -18.32 -10.86
CA TYR A 74 -12.21 -16.89 -10.60
C TYR A 74 -11.30 -16.37 -9.48
N ILE A 75 -10.70 -17.25 -8.68
CA ILE A 75 -9.83 -16.85 -7.56
C ILE A 75 -8.55 -16.18 -8.09
N GLU A 76 -7.91 -16.80 -9.08
CA GLU A 76 -6.68 -16.31 -9.68
C GLU A 76 -6.85 -14.88 -10.28
N PRO A 77 -7.79 -14.63 -11.22
CA PRO A 77 -7.98 -13.31 -11.78
C PRO A 77 -8.48 -12.28 -10.76
N ALA A 78 -9.24 -12.69 -9.73
CA ALA A 78 -9.64 -11.79 -8.65
C ALA A 78 -8.44 -11.30 -7.84
N MET A 79 -7.51 -12.18 -7.45
CA MET A 79 -6.28 -11.78 -6.75
C MET A 79 -5.45 -10.81 -7.59
N ILE A 80 -5.20 -11.12 -8.87
CA ILE A 80 -4.44 -10.23 -9.76
C ILE A 80 -5.10 -8.85 -9.87
N LEU A 81 -6.44 -8.82 -9.96
CA LEU A 81 -7.19 -7.57 -10.00
C LEU A 81 -7.06 -6.78 -8.70
N LEU A 82 -7.21 -7.43 -7.54
CA LEU A 82 -7.09 -6.79 -6.23
C LEU A 82 -5.68 -6.21 -6.03
N ILE A 83 -4.62 -6.93 -6.40
CA ILE A 83 -3.23 -6.40 -6.38
C ILE A 83 -3.15 -5.07 -7.14
N LYS A 84 -3.69 -5.03 -8.36
CA LYS A 84 -3.64 -3.84 -9.22
C LYS A 84 -4.45 -2.67 -8.63
N ILE A 85 -5.65 -2.94 -8.14
CA ILE A 85 -6.55 -1.91 -7.64
C ILE A 85 -6.08 -1.34 -6.30
N HIS A 86 -5.63 -2.17 -5.36
CA HIS A 86 -5.01 -1.69 -4.14
C HIS A 86 -3.73 -0.88 -4.42
N THR A 87 -2.91 -1.31 -5.39
CA THR A 87 -1.74 -0.54 -5.82
C THR A 87 -2.14 0.83 -6.38
N ALA A 88 -3.19 0.88 -7.22
CA ALA A 88 -3.69 2.12 -7.81
C ALA A 88 -4.26 3.09 -6.75
N ASN A 89 -4.75 2.55 -5.63
CA ASN A 89 -5.28 3.32 -4.51
C ASN A 89 -4.25 3.53 -3.38
N ASN A 90 -2.96 3.31 -3.65
CA ASN A 90 -1.86 3.46 -2.69
C ASN A 90 -1.97 2.56 -1.43
N GLN A 91 -2.81 1.53 -1.46
CA GLN A 91 -2.95 0.51 -0.42
C GLN A 91 -1.91 -0.59 -0.63
N TYR A 92 -0.63 -0.22 -0.66
CA TYR A 92 0.46 -1.12 -1.06
C TYR A 92 0.61 -2.36 -0.17
N LYS A 93 0.22 -2.28 1.11
CA LYS A 93 0.20 -3.44 2.02
C LYS A 93 -0.81 -4.50 1.58
N MET A 94 -2.00 -4.07 1.13
CA MET A 94 -3.02 -5.00 0.62
C MET A 94 -2.58 -5.59 -0.73
N ALA A 95 -1.96 -4.77 -1.59
CA ALA A 95 -1.39 -5.27 -2.83
C ALA A 95 -0.29 -6.32 -2.58
N ASP A 96 0.60 -6.08 -1.63
CA ASP A 96 1.66 -7.02 -1.22
C ASP A 96 1.07 -8.31 -0.63
N TYR A 97 0.04 -8.19 0.24
CA TYR A 97 -0.70 -9.33 0.79
C TYR A 97 -1.28 -10.22 -0.30
N TYR A 98 -2.04 -9.67 -1.25
CA TYR A 98 -2.63 -10.47 -2.33
C TYR A 98 -1.58 -11.05 -3.29
N ALA A 99 -0.47 -10.35 -3.51
CA ALA A 99 0.62 -10.89 -4.30
C ALA A 99 1.27 -12.09 -3.60
N ASP A 100 1.48 -12.03 -2.29
CA ASP A 100 2.00 -13.15 -1.50
C ASP A 100 1.05 -14.34 -1.49
N GLU A 101 -0.24 -14.10 -1.30
CA GLU A 101 -1.25 -15.16 -1.36
C GLU A 101 -1.28 -15.81 -2.75
N TYR A 102 -1.17 -15.03 -3.83
CA TYR A 102 -1.06 -15.57 -5.18
C TYR A 102 0.19 -16.42 -5.34
N ILE A 103 1.38 -15.91 -4.97
CA ILE A 103 2.67 -16.60 -5.16
C ILE A 103 2.70 -17.93 -4.39
N LYS A 104 2.12 -17.96 -3.18
CA LYS A 104 1.96 -19.19 -2.39
C LYS A 104 1.02 -20.19 -3.05
N THR A 105 -0.07 -19.71 -3.64
CA THR A 105 -1.14 -20.55 -4.22
C THR A 105 -0.78 -21.08 -5.60
N TYR A 106 -0.10 -20.27 -6.43
CA TYR A 106 0.20 -20.56 -7.83
C TYR A 106 1.69 -20.39 -8.16
N PRO A 107 2.61 -21.10 -7.48
CA PRO A 107 4.06 -20.93 -7.68
C PRO A 107 4.54 -21.29 -9.09
N LEU A 108 3.76 -22.07 -9.84
CA LEU A 108 4.03 -22.48 -11.23
C LEU A 108 2.95 -21.97 -12.21
N GLY A 109 2.11 -21.02 -11.79
CA GLY A 109 1.04 -20.48 -12.62
C GLY A 109 1.58 -19.59 -13.75
N ASP A 110 0.85 -19.51 -14.86
CA ASP A 110 1.27 -18.75 -16.03
C ASP A 110 1.50 -17.26 -15.74
N SER A 111 0.76 -16.70 -14.76
CA SER A 111 0.89 -15.29 -14.36
C SER A 111 1.91 -15.05 -13.24
N ILE A 112 2.69 -16.05 -12.82
CA ILE A 112 3.63 -15.91 -11.69
C ILE A 112 4.68 -14.83 -11.93
N ASP A 113 5.22 -14.72 -13.14
CA ASP A 113 6.17 -13.68 -13.51
C ASP A 113 5.52 -12.28 -13.40
N TYR A 114 4.28 -12.15 -13.89
CA TYR A 114 3.53 -10.91 -13.79
C TYR A 114 3.23 -10.50 -12.36
N VAL A 115 2.82 -11.45 -11.51
CA VAL A 115 2.50 -11.15 -10.11
C VAL A 115 3.76 -10.79 -9.30
N ASN A 116 4.88 -11.48 -9.52
CA ASN A 116 6.15 -11.08 -8.92
C ASN A 116 6.54 -9.65 -9.33
N PHE A 117 6.37 -9.30 -10.61
CA PHE A 117 6.58 -7.94 -11.07
C PHE A 117 5.61 -6.94 -10.40
N LEU A 118 4.32 -7.27 -10.29
CA LEU A 118 3.34 -6.42 -9.62
C LEU A 118 3.69 -6.18 -8.14
N LYS A 119 4.16 -7.21 -7.43
CA LYS A 119 4.65 -7.09 -6.05
C LYS A 119 5.79 -6.07 -5.95
N LEU A 120 6.81 -6.22 -6.80
CA LEU A 120 7.95 -5.28 -6.83
C LEU A 120 7.52 -3.87 -7.19
N LYS A 121 6.58 -3.73 -8.12
CA LYS A 121 6.02 -2.44 -8.52
C LYS A 121 5.24 -1.78 -7.37
N ALA A 122 4.46 -2.55 -6.62
CA ALA A 122 3.77 -2.06 -5.42
C ALA A 122 4.78 -1.59 -4.36
N SER A 123 5.82 -2.37 -4.10
CA SER A 123 6.90 -1.98 -3.17
C SER A 123 7.63 -0.73 -3.64
N TYR A 124 7.96 -0.62 -4.93
CA TYR A 124 8.54 0.59 -5.52
C TYR A 124 7.66 1.83 -5.30
N ASN A 125 6.36 1.70 -5.58
CA ASN A 125 5.40 2.80 -5.42
C ASN A 125 5.19 3.19 -3.95
N SER A 126 5.43 2.29 -3.00
CA SER A 126 5.30 2.54 -1.56
C SER A 126 6.32 3.54 -0.99
N LEU A 127 7.34 3.90 -1.76
CA LEU A 127 8.34 4.92 -1.40
C LEU A 127 7.79 6.32 -1.62
N LEU A 128 7.12 6.87 -0.60
CA LEU A 128 6.58 8.23 -0.62
C LEU A 128 7.63 9.29 -0.26
N TYR A 129 8.54 8.98 0.67
CA TYR A 129 9.47 9.95 1.26
C TYR A 129 10.89 9.40 1.31
N ILE A 130 11.62 9.59 0.20
CA ILE A 130 12.95 9.00 -0.03
C ILE A 130 13.99 9.37 1.04
N TYR A 131 13.90 10.57 1.63
CA TYR A 131 14.86 11.02 2.64
C TYR A 131 14.62 10.45 4.04
N ARG A 132 13.40 9.95 4.30
CA ARG A 132 12.99 9.42 5.62
C ARG A 132 12.97 7.89 5.65
N GLN A 133 12.81 7.26 4.49
CA GLN A 133 12.55 5.82 4.35
C GLN A 133 13.78 5.03 3.87
N GLN A 134 14.96 5.29 4.47
CA GLN A 134 16.22 4.67 4.03
C GLN A 134 16.22 3.14 4.13
N ALA A 135 15.71 2.59 5.24
CA ALA A 135 15.65 1.15 5.43
C ALA A 135 14.75 0.49 4.37
N GLN A 136 13.55 1.04 4.17
CA GLN A 136 12.62 0.57 3.14
C GLN A 136 13.22 0.66 1.73
N LEU A 137 13.94 1.75 1.42
CA LEU A 137 14.65 1.89 0.14
C LEU A 137 15.69 0.78 -0.04
N ASP A 138 16.46 0.47 1.00
CA ASP A 138 17.46 -0.60 0.97
C ASP A 138 16.81 -1.98 0.77
N ASP A 139 15.71 -2.27 1.47
CA ASP A 139 14.96 -3.51 1.34
C ASP A 139 14.38 -3.71 -0.07
N ILE A 140 13.85 -2.65 -0.67
CA ILE A 140 13.32 -2.69 -2.04
C ILE A 140 14.44 -2.89 -3.05
N VAL A 141 15.57 -2.19 -2.89
CA VAL A 141 16.74 -2.37 -3.77
C VAL A 141 17.23 -3.82 -3.72
N LEU A 142 17.35 -4.41 -2.52
CA LEU A 142 17.75 -5.80 -2.34
C LEU A 142 16.75 -6.76 -3.02
N SER A 143 15.46 -6.57 -2.77
CA SER A 143 14.39 -7.38 -3.36
C SER A 143 14.38 -7.33 -4.88
N MET A 144 14.57 -6.13 -5.47
CA MET A 144 14.66 -5.98 -6.93
C MET A 144 15.92 -6.62 -7.50
N GLN A 145 17.06 -6.49 -6.83
CA GLN A 145 18.31 -7.14 -7.25
C GLN A 145 18.17 -8.66 -7.24
N GLN A 146 17.53 -9.20 -6.20
CA GLN A 146 17.25 -10.62 -6.08
C GLN A 146 16.33 -11.09 -7.20
N TYR A 147 15.21 -10.41 -7.45
CA TYR A 147 14.30 -10.74 -8.54
C TYR A 147 14.99 -10.74 -9.91
N ILE A 148 15.76 -9.70 -10.23
CA ILE A 148 16.47 -9.63 -11.52
C ILE A 148 17.51 -10.75 -11.67
N LYS A 149 18.14 -11.16 -10.57
CA LYS A 149 19.11 -12.26 -10.55
C LYS A 149 18.43 -13.61 -10.72
N GLU A 150 17.31 -13.84 -10.04
CA GLU A 150 16.56 -15.10 -10.04
C GLU A 150 15.75 -15.29 -11.32
N GLN A 151 15.25 -14.20 -11.91
CA GLN A 151 14.40 -14.21 -13.10
C GLN A 151 15.02 -13.42 -14.26
N PRO A 152 16.18 -13.85 -14.80
CA PRO A 152 16.89 -13.10 -15.84
C PRO A 152 16.13 -13.00 -17.18
N ASN A 153 15.17 -13.90 -17.41
CA ASN A 153 14.39 -14.01 -18.64
C ASN A 153 12.93 -13.52 -18.48
N THR A 154 12.60 -12.81 -17.40
CA THR A 154 11.28 -12.20 -17.22
C THR A 154 10.93 -11.23 -18.36
N THR A 155 9.66 -11.23 -18.75
CA THR A 155 9.11 -10.26 -19.73
C THR A 155 9.27 -8.82 -19.22
N TYR A 156 9.29 -8.63 -17.90
CA TYR A 156 9.35 -7.33 -17.23
C TYR A 156 10.77 -6.84 -16.96
N ARG A 157 11.80 -7.53 -17.46
CA ARG A 157 13.21 -7.25 -17.18
C ARG A 157 13.57 -5.78 -17.35
N TYR A 158 13.16 -5.15 -18.45
CA TYR A 158 13.51 -3.75 -18.73
C TYR A 158 12.85 -2.79 -17.72
N LEU A 159 11.58 -3.00 -17.39
CA LEU A 159 10.87 -2.18 -16.40
C LEU A 159 11.47 -2.36 -15.01
N SER A 160 11.79 -3.59 -14.60
CA SER A 160 12.45 -3.87 -13.33
C SER A 160 13.84 -3.26 -13.24
N ASN A 161 14.62 -3.28 -14.34
CA ASN A 161 15.93 -2.63 -14.38
C ASN A 161 15.83 -1.09 -14.34
N ASP A 162 14.83 -0.49 -15.00
CA ASP A 162 14.59 0.96 -14.91
C ASP A 162 14.26 1.36 -13.46
N MET A 163 13.32 0.66 -12.81
CA MET A 163 12.98 0.89 -11.41
C MET A 163 14.20 0.74 -10.50
N LEU A 164 14.97 -0.34 -10.63
CA LEU A 164 16.19 -0.53 -9.84
C LEU A 164 17.22 0.58 -10.06
N THR A 165 17.37 1.04 -11.30
CA THR A 165 18.29 2.13 -11.64
C THR A 165 17.87 3.43 -10.96
N ARG A 166 16.58 3.76 -11.00
CA ARG A 166 16.01 4.91 -10.28
C ARG A 166 16.26 4.82 -8.78
N LEU A 167 16.02 3.66 -8.17
CA LEU A 167 16.26 3.46 -6.73
C LEU A 167 17.75 3.63 -6.36
N LYS A 168 18.66 3.14 -7.21
CA LYS A 168 20.11 3.34 -7.02
C LYS A 168 20.52 4.81 -7.12
N PHE A 169 19.95 5.56 -8.05
CA PHE A 169 20.16 7.01 -8.13
C PHE A 169 19.58 7.73 -6.92
N THR A 170 18.38 7.37 -6.48
CA THR A 170 17.78 7.90 -5.23
C THR A 170 18.70 7.65 -4.04
N LYS A 171 19.20 6.42 -3.89
CA LYS A 171 20.12 6.05 -2.81
C LYS A 171 21.45 6.81 -2.89
N HIS A 172 21.98 7.02 -4.10
CA HIS A 172 23.19 7.82 -4.32
C HIS A 172 22.96 9.30 -3.94
N GLN A 173 21.88 9.91 -4.43
CA GLN A 173 21.49 11.29 -4.09
C GLN A 173 21.35 11.43 -2.58
N PHE A 174 20.61 10.54 -1.95
CA PHE A 174 20.38 10.53 -0.53
C PHE A 174 21.68 10.47 0.30
N ASN A 175 22.58 9.54 -0.03
CA ASN A 175 23.86 9.43 0.67
C ASN A 175 24.73 10.69 0.46
N ASN A 176 24.67 11.36 -0.69
CA ASN A 176 25.39 12.62 -0.91
C ASN A 176 24.85 13.76 -0.04
N GLU A 177 23.54 13.84 0.19
CA GLU A 177 22.98 14.84 1.11
C GLU A 177 23.44 14.58 2.55
N ILE A 178 23.55 13.31 2.98
CA ILE A 178 24.16 12.96 4.27
C ILE A 178 25.65 13.36 4.33
N VAL A 179 26.41 13.17 3.26
CA VAL A 179 27.81 13.62 3.19
C VAL A 179 27.90 15.14 3.40
N GLY A 180 27.00 15.91 2.78
CA GLY A 180 26.89 17.35 2.97
C GLY A 180 26.60 17.72 4.42
N LEU A 181 25.60 17.06 5.03
CA LEU A 181 25.23 17.25 6.43
C LEU A 181 26.42 17.01 7.38
N TYR A 182 27.09 15.85 7.28
CA TYR A 182 28.23 15.54 8.14
C TYR A 182 29.46 16.42 7.85
N GLY A 183 29.55 17.01 6.66
CA GLY A 183 30.50 18.07 6.36
C GLY A 183 30.23 19.34 7.16
N ARG A 184 28.96 19.76 7.26
CA ARG A 184 28.56 20.98 8.01
C ARG A 184 28.73 20.83 9.53
N ILE A 185 28.41 19.66 10.09
CA ILE A 185 28.51 19.41 11.54
C ILE A 185 29.88 18.87 11.99
N ASP A 186 30.89 18.98 11.13
CA ASP A 186 32.28 18.57 11.37
C ASP A 186 32.43 17.13 11.92
N LYS A 187 31.84 16.16 11.23
CA LYS A 187 31.93 14.73 11.54
C LYS A 187 32.67 13.97 10.43
N PRO A 188 34.02 14.07 10.34
CA PRO A 188 34.78 13.56 9.19
C PRO A 188 34.67 12.04 9.00
N LYS A 189 34.64 11.25 10.09
CA LYS A 189 34.48 9.78 10.01
C LYS A 189 33.14 9.39 9.37
N ALA A 190 32.05 10.05 9.77
CA ALA A 190 30.72 9.79 9.23
C ALA A 190 30.61 10.27 7.77
N LYS A 191 31.17 11.44 7.46
CA LYS A 191 31.28 11.96 6.09
C LYS A 191 31.97 10.95 5.17
N GLU A 192 33.10 10.39 5.57
CA GLU A 192 33.83 9.41 4.77
C GLU A 192 33.03 8.11 4.57
N PHE A 193 32.39 7.62 5.64
CA PHE A 193 31.54 6.43 5.59
C PHE A 193 30.40 6.58 4.56
N TYR A 194 29.68 7.70 4.59
CA TYR A 194 28.59 7.94 3.65
C TYR A 194 29.08 8.27 2.23
N ASN A 195 30.27 8.85 2.09
CA ASN A 195 30.90 9.05 0.78
C ASN A 195 31.19 7.69 0.09
N LYS A 196 31.68 6.70 0.86
CA LYS A 196 31.84 5.32 0.36
C LYS A 196 30.48 4.72 -0.03
N LYS A 197 29.45 4.87 0.80
CA LYS A 197 28.09 4.41 0.47
C LYS A 197 27.52 5.05 -0.80
N ALA A 198 27.69 6.37 -0.97
CA ALA A 198 27.23 7.07 -2.17
C ALA A 198 27.88 6.49 -3.42
N LYS A 199 29.22 6.39 -3.45
CA LYS A 199 29.96 5.81 -4.58
C LYS A 199 29.55 4.37 -4.90
N ASN A 200 29.22 3.58 -3.89
CA ASN A 200 28.78 2.19 -4.08
C ASN A 200 27.33 2.06 -4.55
N SER A 201 26.49 3.09 -4.34
CA SER A 201 25.05 3.03 -4.65
C SER A 201 24.78 3.05 -6.16
N SER A 202 25.55 3.84 -6.91
CA SER A 202 25.48 3.88 -8.37
C SER A 202 26.86 4.19 -8.94
N LYS A 203 27.27 3.43 -9.97
CA LYS A 203 28.47 3.72 -10.76
C LYS A 203 28.26 4.91 -11.70
N ASN A 204 27.01 5.14 -12.12
CA ASN A 204 26.67 6.23 -13.01
C ASN A 204 26.22 7.44 -12.16
N THR A 205 26.95 8.54 -12.28
CA THR A 205 26.70 9.80 -11.56
C THR A 205 26.05 10.84 -12.45
N ASN A 206 25.85 10.55 -13.74
CA ASN A 206 25.15 11.44 -14.66
C ASN A 206 23.64 11.17 -14.60
N TYR A 207 22.97 11.83 -13.65
CA TYR A 207 21.52 11.77 -13.49
C TYR A 207 20.97 13.15 -13.10
N LYS A 208 19.71 13.40 -13.45
CA LYS A 208 19.00 14.59 -13.02
C LYS A 208 18.52 14.38 -11.58
N LYS A 209 18.98 15.24 -10.65
CA LYS A 209 18.50 15.22 -9.27
C LYS A 209 16.97 15.39 -9.22
N ALA A 210 16.34 14.68 -8.29
CA ALA A 210 14.93 14.91 -7.98
C ALA A 210 14.75 16.35 -7.47
N LYS A 211 13.70 17.04 -7.95
CA LYS A 211 13.36 18.38 -7.47
C LYS A 211 12.63 18.25 -6.14
N THR A 212 13.21 18.80 -5.09
CA THR A 212 12.55 18.95 -3.79
C THR A 212 11.58 20.14 -3.85
N PRO A 213 10.32 20.00 -3.42
CA PRO A 213 9.43 21.15 -3.29
C PRO A 213 10.02 22.18 -2.32
N TRP A 214 9.82 23.47 -2.59
CA TRP A 214 10.44 24.56 -1.81
C TRP A 214 10.21 24.46 -0.30
N TYR A 215 9.00 24.03 0.11
CA TYR A 215 8.62 23.88 1.51
C TYR A 215 9.28 22.67 2.21
N MET A 216 9.85 21.72 1.44
CA MET A 216 10.60 20.57 1.96
C MET A 216 12.11 20.79 1.94
N MET A 217 12.62 21.73 1.12
CA MET A 217 14.08 21.97 0.97
C MET A 217 14.78 22.22 2.31
N LEU A 218 14.12 22.95 3.23
CA LEU A 218 14.63 23.22 4.57
C LEU A 218 14.94 21.93 5.37
N PHE A 219 14.11 20.91 5.22
CA PHE A 219 14.23 19.65 5.97
C PHE A 219 15.07 18.60 5.22
N GLU A 220 15.09 18.63 3.89
CA GLU A 220 15.65 17.55 3.07
C GLU A 220 17.04 17.89 2.49
N GLU A 221 17.32 19.16 2.18
CA GLU A 221 18.61 19.59 1.59
C GLU A 221 19.52 20.28 2.63
N GLY A 222 18.95 20.66 3.78
CA GLY A 222 19.67 21.33 4.85
C GLY A 222 20.36 22.61 4.36
N SER A 223 19.67 23.38 3.53
CA SER A 223 20.09 24.66 2.99
C SER A 223 20.11 25.74 4.09
N PHE A 224 21.15 25.69 4.92
CA PHE A 224 21.70 26.77 5.76
C PHE A 224 23.22 26.60 5.84
#